data_AF-A0AAU7NSD9-F1
#
_entry.id   AF-A0AAU7NSD9-F1
#
_cell.length_a   1.000
_cell.length_b   1.000
_cell.length_c   1.000
_cell.angle_alpha   90.00
_cell.angle_beta   90.00
_cell.angle_gamma   90.00
#
_symmetry.space_group_name_H-M   'P 1'
#
loop_
_entity.id
_entity.type
_entity.pdbx_description
1 polymer ?
#
loop_
_entity_poly.entity_id
_entity_poly.type
_entity_poly.pdbx_seq_one_letter_code
_entity_poly.pdbx_strand_id
1 'polypeptide(L)'
;MTFKDRWQRNKARKAARKHRKIDSSEPMCFGFGWYSEEEWTKLIEVVSDRSELDDTYQDWEKNATNALQMLRNQGIEATKVMVKVADLQQWCQKQGRPIDGETRAEYVSHLLSSQDETT
;
A
#
# COMPACT_ATOMS: atom_id res chain seq x y z
N MET A 1 15.32 -1.76 -10.10
CA MET A 1 13.95 -2.28 -10.37
C MET A 1 12.98 -1.26 -9.82
N THR A 2 11.90 -0.96 -10.54
CA THR A 2 11.03 0.17 -10.16
C THR A 2 9.86 -0.28 -9.28
N PHE A 3 9.29 0.63 -8.48
CA PHE A 3 8.05 0.42 -7.73
C PHE A 3 6.93 -0.19 -8.60
N LYS A 4 6.89 0.19 -9.89
CA LYS A 4 5.98 -0.35 -10.93
C LYS A 4 6.14 -1.86 -11.14
N ASP A 5 7.37 -2.36 -11.26
CA ASP A 5 7.66 -3.78 -11.47
C ASP A 5 7.31 -4.64 -10.24
N ARG A 6 7.55 -4.11 -9.04
CA ARG A 6 7.29 -4.82 -7.79
C ARG A 6 5.79 -4.86 -7.47
N TRP A 7 5.08 -3.77 -7.71
CA TRP A 7 3.63 -3.71 -7.54
C TRP A 7 2.90 -4.66 -8.49
N GLN A 8 3.31 -4.73 -9.76
CA GLN A 8 2.74 -5.69 -10.72
C GLN A 8 2.97 -7.16 -10.29
N ARG A 9 4.16 -7.48 -9.77
CA ARG A 9 4.45 -8.83 -9.24
C ARG A 9 3.62 -9.16 -7.99
N ASN A 10 3.45 -8.23 -7.06
CA ASN A 10 2.67 -8.48 -5.85
C ASN A 10 1.15 -8.56 -6.13
N LYS A 11 0.65 -7.79 -7.10
CA LYS A 11 -0.73 -7.90 -7.62
C LYS A 11 -1.02 -9.30 -8.16
N ALA A 12 -0.11 -9.87 -8.96
CA ALA A 12 -0.27 -11.22 -9.51
C ALA A 12 -0.31 -12.31 -8.42
N ARG A 13 0.54 -12.19 -7.39
CA ARG A 13 0.55 -13.14 -6.25
C ARG A 13 -0.72 -13.06 -5.40
N LYS A 14 -1.26 -11.86 -5.16
CA LYS A 14 -2.51 -11.67 -4.40
C LYS A 14 -3.76 -12.06 -5.22
N ALA A 15 -3.78 -11.81 -6.53
CA ALA A 15 -4.86 -12.25 -7.42
C ALA A 15 -5.00 -13.78 -7.46
N ALA A 16 -3.88 -14.51 -7.43
CA ALA A 16 -3.88 -15.98 -7.36
C ALA A 16 -4.49 -16.53 -6.06
N ARG A 17 -4.37 -15.82 -4.94
CA ARG A 17 -5.04 -16.18 -3.66
C ARG A 17 -6.52 -15.81 -3.62
N LYS A 18 -6.93 -14.77 -4.38
CA LYS A 18 -8.31 -14.24 -4.42
C LYS A 18 -9.27 -15.08 -5.27
N HIS A 19 -8.78 -16.08 -5.99
CA HIS A 19 -9.60 -17.00 -6.79
C HIS A 19 -10.41 -18.04 -5.98
N ARG A 20 -10.54 -17.87 -4.66
CA ARG A 20 -11.51 -18.62 -3.84
C ARG A 20 -12.77 -17.77 -3.64
N LYS A 21 -13.61 -17.76 -4.68
CA LYS A 21 -15.02 -17.32 -4.76
C LYS A 21 -15.36 -15.95 -4.14
N ILE A 22 -15.53 -14.93 -4.98
CA ILE A 22 -16.31 -13.74 -4.65
C ILE A 22 -17.34 -13.57 -5.77
N ASP A 23 -18.60 -13.86 -5.44
CA ASP A 23 -19.79 -13.43 -6.16
C ASP A 23 -20.27 -12.10 -5.54
N SER A 24 -20.95 -11.27 -6.34
CA SER A 24 -21.66 -10.01 -6.01
C SER A 24 -20.89 -8.66 -5.95
N SER A 25 -20.89 -7.99 -7.11
CA SER A 25 -21.34 -6.60 -7.39
C SER A 25 -21.01 -5.39 -6.50
N GLU A 26 -19.98 -5.38 -5.66
CA GLU A 26 -19.49 -4.12 -5.05
C GLU A 26 -18.17 -3.65 -5.69
N PRO A 27 -18.01 -2.33 -5.94
CA PRO A 27 -16.75 -1.79 -6.42
C PRO A 27 -15.68 -2.08 -5.38
N MET A 28 -14.74 -2.96 -5.72
CA MET A 28 -13.62 -3.28 -4.83
C MET A 28 -12.74 -2.03 -4.66
N CYS A 29 -12.97 -1.28 -3.58
CA CYS A 29 -12.16 -0.13 -3.22
C CYS A 29 -10.73 -0.61 -2.89
N PHE A 30 -9.74 -0.21 -3.69
CA PHE A 30 -8.34 -0.55 -3.44
C PHE A 30 -7.65 0.55 -2.65
N GLY A 31 -7.04 0.20 -1.52
CA GLY A 31 -6.22 1.14 -0.76
C GLY A 31 -4.82 1.27 -1.34
N PHE A 32 -4.37 2.51 -1.52
CA PHE A 32 -3.01 2.84 -1.90
C PHE A 32 -2.35 3.63 -0.76
N GLY A 33 -1.36 3.03 -0.09
CA GLY A 33 -0.64 3.67 1.01
C GLY A 33 0.03 4.96 0.56
N TRP A 34 -0.28 6.05 1.25
CA TRP A 34 0.20 7.39 0.97
C TRP A 34 0.88 7.97 2.21
N TYR A 35 1.99 8.66 1.99
CA TYR A 35 2.82 9.26 3.03
C TYR A 35 2.96 10.76 2.76
N SER A 36 3.00 11.58 3.81
CA SER A 36 3.56 12.92 3.70
C SER A 36 5.09 12.84 3.62
N GLU A 37 5.75 13.94 3.30
CA GLU A 37 7.22 14.01 3.31
C GLU A 37 7.82 13.64 4.69
N GLU A 38 7.19 14.10 5.76
CA GLU A 38 7.58 13.77 7.13
C GLU A 38 7.44 12.27 7.43
N GLU A 39 6.30 11.67 7.06
CA GLU A 39 6.06 10.24 7.26
C GLU A 39 6.93 9.38 6.34
N TRP A 40 7.23 9.84 5.12
CA TRP A 40 8.18 9.18 4.23
C TRP A 40 9.59 9.13 4.83
N THR A 41 10.04 10.24 5.42
CA THR A 41 11.35 10.32 6.08
C THR A 41 11.44 9.32 7.23
N LYS A 42 10.40 9.22 8.06
CA LYS A 42 10.34 8.20 9.12
C LYS A 42 10.31 6.78 8.55
N LEU A 43 9.59 6.58 7.44
CA LEU A 43 9.41 5.26 6.84
C LEU A 43 10.75 4.69 6.38
N ILE A 44 11.55 5.48 5.64
CA ILE A 44 12.82 5.01 5.06
C ILE A 44 13.85 4.58 6.12
N GLU A 45 13.72 5.06 7.35
CA GLU A 45 14.58 4.68 8.48
C GLU A 45 14.23 3.32 9.07
N VAL A 46 12.96 2.90 8.98
CA VAL A 46 12.45 1.73 9.71
C VAL A 46 12.11 0.54 8.82
N VAL A 47 12.03 0.75 7.51
CA VAL A 47 11.71 -0.32 6.57
C VAL A 47 12.86 -1.31 6.41
N SER A 48 12.51 -2.59 6.32
CA SER A 48 13.47 -3.65 6.00
C SER A 48 13.78 -3.74 4.50
N ASP A 49 12.93 -3.14 3.66
CA ASP A 49 13.01 -3.16 2.20
C ASP A 49 13.40 -1.80 1.58
N ARG A 50 14.35 -1.09 2.21
CA ARG A 50 14.79 0.25 1.78
C ARG A 50 15.24 0.32 0.32
N SER A 51 15.89 -0.74 -0.18
CA SER A 51 16.36 -0.86 -1.57
C SER A 51 15.22 -0.96 -2.59
N GLU A 52 13.99 -1.17 -2.14
CA GLU A 52 12.80 -1.26 -2.98
C GLU A 52 11.94 0.01 -2.91
N LEU A 53 12.43 1.06 -2.24
CA LEU A 53 11.86 2.40 -2.20
C LEU A 53 12.67 3.37 -3.04
N ASP A 54 12.02 4.41 -3.56
CA ASP A 54 12.70 5.51 -4.24
C ASP A 54 13.68 6.23 -3.29
N ASP A 55 14.68 6.90 -3.86
CA ASP A 55 15.74 7.53 -3.08
C ASP A 55 15.23 8.77 -2.34
N THR A 56 14.33 9.53 -2.97
CA THR A 56 13.77 10.78 -2.45
C THR A 56 12.26 10.73 -2.32
N TYR A 57 11.70 11.61 -1.47
CA TYR A 57 10.26 11.79 -1.37
C TYR A 57 9.64 12.23 -2.71
N GLN A 58 10.31 13.14 -3.42
CA GLN A 58 9.80 13.66 -4.70
C GLN A 58 9.71 12.57 -5.77
N ASP A 59 10.72 11.69 -5.86
CA ASP A 59 10.71 10.56 -6.79
C ASP A 59 9.60 9.58 -6.43
N TRP A 60 9.46 9.27 -5.13
CA TRP A 60 8.38 8.42 -4.64
C TRP A 60 6.99 9.01 -4.97
N GLU A 61 6.74 10.28 -4.64
CA GLU A 61 5.44 10.92 -4.84
C GLU A 61 5.06 10.96 -6.32
N LYS A 62 6.02 11.27 -7.19
CA LYS A 62 5.85 11.26 -8.64
C LYS A 62 5.51 9.84 -9.13
N ASN A 63 6.26 8.83 -8.71
CA ASN A 63 6.04 7.44 -9.13
C ASN A 63 4.71 6.88 -8.59
N ALA A 64 4.35 7.19 -7.34
CA ALA A 64 3.10 6.83 -6.72
C ALA A 64 1.89 7.50 -7.40
N THR A 65 2.01 8.78 -7.76
CA THR A 65 0.97 9.50 -8.52
C THR A 65 0.76 8.90 -9.91
N ASN A 66 1.85 8.59 -10.62
CA ASN A 66 1.78 7.93 -11.92
C ASN A 66 1.13 6.54 -11.82
N ALA A 67 1.42 5.78 -10.75
CA ALA A 67 0.80 4.48 -10.51
C ALA A 67 -0.72 4.60 -10.26
N LEU A 68 -1.15 5.60 -9.49
CA LEU A 68 -2.58 5.87 -9.28
C LEU A 68 -3.30 6.28 -10.57
N GLN A 69 -2.68 7.10 -11.40
CA GLN A 69 -3.24 7.44 -12.72
C GLN A 69 -3.33 6.22 -13.63
N MET A 70 -2.30 5.38 -13.67
CA MET A 70 -2.31 4.14 -14.44
C MET A 70 -3.43 3.20 -13.98
N LEU A 71 -3.66 3.10 -12.66
CA LEU A 71 -4.77 2.34 -12.09
C LEU A 71 -6.14 2.86 -12.54
N ARG A 72 -6.34 4.18 -12.44
CA ARG A 72 -7.58 4.82 -12.90
C ARG A 72 -7.82 4.59 -14.39
N ASN A 73 -6.78 4.69 -15.22
CA ASN A 73 -6.87 4.42 -16.65
C ASN A 73 -7.20 2.95 -16.97
N GLN A 74 -6.97 2.03 -16.03
CA GLN A 74 -7.36 0.62 -16.12
C GLN A 74 -8.76 0.35 -15.57
N GLY A 75 -9.52 1.38 -15.19
CA GLY A 75 -10.84 1.25 -14.56
C GLY A 75 -10.78 0.76 -13.11
N ILE A 76 -9.61 0.86 -12.46
CA ILE A 76 -9.43 0.46 -11.06
C ILE A 76 -9.48 1.72 -10.20
N GLU A 77 -10.50 1.81 -9.36
CA GLU A 77 -10.60 2.87 -8.36
C GLU A 77 -9.71 2.54 -7.16
N ALA A 78 -8.69 3.39 -6.96
CA ALA A 78 -7.79 3.31 -5.82
C ALA A 78 -7.87 4.60 -5.00
N THR A 79 -8.06 4.42 -3.70
CA THR A 79 -8.14 5.50 -2.72
C THR A 79 -6.81 5.65 -2.01
N LYS A 80 -6.32 6.89 -1.88
CA LYS A 80 -5.13 7.19 -1.09
C LYS A 80 -5.46 6.98 0.39
N VAL A 81 -4.67 6.17 1.06
CA VAL A 81 -4.81 5.89 2.50
C VAL A 81 -3.59 6.47 3.18
N MET A 82 -3.80 7.50 3.99
CA MET A 82 -2.71 8.14 4.73
C MET A 82 -2.18 7.19 5.80
N VAL A 83 -0.89 6.88 5.74
CA VAL A 83 -0.24 5.97 6.68
C VAL A 83 0.66 6.78 7.62
N LYS A 84 0.39 6.65 8.92
CA LYS A 84 1.30 7.08 9.98
C LYS A 84 2.28 5.96 10.29
N VAL A 85 3.57 6.24 10.21
CA VAL A 85 4.65 5.25 10.39
C VAL A 85 4.67 4.72 11.82
N ALA A 86 4.41 5.56 12.82
CA ALA A 86 4.35 5.13 14.22
C ALA A 86 3.22 4.10 14.47
N ASP A 87 2.07 4.27 13.83
CA ASP A 87 0.94 3.33 13.96
C ASP A 87 1.23 2.02 13.21
N LEU A 88 1.83 2.13 12.02
CA LEU A 88 2.32 0.99 11.25
C LEU A 88 3.34 0.17 12.05
N GLN A 89 4.31 0.83 12.70
CA GLN A 89 5.31 0.18 13.54
C GLN A 89 4.66 -0.60 14.67
N GLN A 90 3.74 0.03 15.41
CA GLN A 90 3.00 -0.64 16.49
C GLN A 90 2.18 -1.82 15.99
N TRP A 91 1.53 -1.68 14.83
CA TRP A 91 0.74 -2.75 14.23
C TRP A 91 1.62 -3.94 13.81
N CYS A 92 2.76 -3.68 13.18
CA CYS A 92 3.72 -4.71 12.79
C CYS A 92 4.35 -5.39 14.01
N GLN A 93 4.71 -4.62 15.05
CA GLN A 93 5.28 -5.14 16.29
C GLN A 93 4.33 -6.11 17.00
N LYS A 94 3.02 -5.77 17.07
CA LYS A 94 2.00 -6.66 17.63
C LYS A 94 1.88 -7.99 16.89
N GLN A 95 2.25 -8.03 15.61
CA GLN A 95 2.24 -9.23 14.79
C GLN A 95 3.59 -9.93 14.68
N GLY A 96 4.65 -9.35 15.26
CA GLY A 96 6.02 -9.87 15.13
C GLY A 96 6.55 -9.86 13.69
N ARG A 97 6.08 -8.91 12.86
CA ARG A 97 6.44 -8.82 11.43
C ARG A 97 7.35 -7.62 11.14
N PRO A 98 8.26 -7.74 10.16
CA PRO A 98 9.05 -6.60 9.69
C PRO A 98 8.18 -5.59 8.93
N ILE A 99 8.69 -4.38 8.80
CA ILE A 99 8.04 -3.34 8.01
C ILE A 99 8.57 -3.44 6.60
N ASP A 100 7.82 -4.14 5.75
CA ASP A 100 8.12 -4.34 4.33
C ASP A 100 6.91 -4.01 3.45
N GLY A 101 7.08 -4.10 2.14
CA GLY A 101 6.01 -3.82 1.17
C GLY A 101 4.76 -4.70 1.31
N GLU A 102 4.90 -5.93 1.80
CA GLU A 102 3.75 -6.83 2.01
C GLU A 102 2.93 -6.40 3.22
N THR A 103 3.62 -6.21 4.35
CA THR A 103 3.03 -5.81 5.63
C THR A 103 2.42 -4.41 5.53
N ARG A 104 3.04 -3.49 4.80
CA ARG A 104 2.47 -2.17 4.48
C ARG A 104 1.16 -2.25 3.70
N ALA A 105 1.10 -3.10 2.67
CA ALA A 105 -0.11 -3.26 1.87
C ALA A 105 -1.26 -3.90 2.67
N GLU A 106 -0.94 -4.82 3.59
CA GLU A 106 -1.91 -5.39 4.52
C GLU A 106 -2.41 -4.35 5.53
N TYR A 107 -1.51 -3.54 6.09
CA TYR A 107 -1.89 -2.46 7.00
C TYR A 107 -2.84 -1.44 6.35
N VAL A 108 -2.57 -1.06 5.10
CA VAL A 108 -3.46 -0.18 4.32
C VAL A 108 -4.85 -0.81 4.13
N SER A 109 -4.92 -2.13 3.92
CA SER A 109 -6.20 -2.84 3.79
C SER A 109 -6.94 -2.86 5.12
N HIS A 110 -6.22 -3.06 6.24
CA HIS A 110 -6.77 -2.98 7.59
C HIS A 110 -7.36 -1.59 7.89
N LEU A 111 -6.65 -0.52 7.54
CA LEU A 111 -7.13 0.86 7.71
C LEU A 111 -8.42 1.13 6.92
N LEU A 112 -8.53 0.63 5.69
CA LEU A 112 -9.76 0.77 4.91
C LEU A 112 -10.93 0.01 5.52
N SER A 113 -10.71 -1.26 5.91
CA SER A 113 -11.77 -2.06 6.52
C SER A 113 -12.27 -1.48 7.85
N SER A 114 -11.39 -0.84 8.63
CA SER A 114 -11.78 -0.19 9.89
C SER A 114 -12.47 1.15 9.70
N GLN A 115 -12.47 1.76 8.52
CA GLN A 115 -13.22 2.98 8.22
C GLN A 115 -14.70 2.70 7.91
N ASP A 116 -15.03 1.47 7.48
CA ASP A 116 -16.39 1.04 7.16
C ASP A 116 -17.27 0.83 8.41
N GLU A 117 -16.66 0.56 9.58
CA GLU A 117 -17.40 0.28 10.85
C GLU A 117 -17.85 1.53 11.63
N THR A 118 -17.69 2.74 11.08
CA THR A 118 -18.11 4.01 11.72
C THR A 118 -19.09 4.82 10.88
N THR A 119 -20.14 4.17 10.36
CA THR A 119 -21.32 4.84 9.79
C THR A 119 -22.60 4.42 10.48
#